data_AF-A0A3D0HG14-F1
#
_entry.id   AF-A0A3D0HG14-F1
#
_cell.length_a   1.000
_cell.length_b   1.000
_cell.length_c   1.000
_cell.angle_alpha   90.00
_cell.angle_beta   90.00
_cell.angle_gamma   90.00
#
_symmetry.space_group_name_H-M   'P 1'
#
loop_
_entity.id
_entity.type
_entity.pdbx_description
1 polymer ?
#
loop_
_entity_poly.entity_id
_entity_poly.type
_entity_poly.pdbx_seq_one_letter_code
_entity_poly.pdbx_strand_id
1 'polypeptide(L)' 'MENQMTEKEINGLSESFNREEYNSPEIFNREMQKIYGTNWCFAGISEELNKVGDRLVVDIGNESILILRNRENQLRA' A
#
# COMPACT_ATOMS: atom_id res chain seq x y z
N MET A 1 -5.07 -50.55 -3.30
CA MET A 1 -4.07 -49.85 -4.12
C MET A 1 -4.10 -48.40 -3.70
N GLU A 2 -3.12 -48.02 -2.89
CA GLU A 2 -3.02 -46.72 -2.23
C GLU A 2 -2.40 -45.72 -3.21
N ASN A 3 -3.12 -44.64 -3.51
CA ASN A 3 -2.68 -43.64 -4.48
C ASN A 3 -1.77 -42.66 -3.74
N GLN A 4 -0.46 -42.85 -3.87
CA GLN A 4 0.54 -41.92 -3.36
C GLN A 4 0.49 -40.65 -4.20
N MET A 5 -0.23 -39.63 -3.72
CA MET A 5 -0.05 -38.27 -4.21
C MET A 5 1.32 -37.79 -3.75
N THR A 6 2.27 -37.72 -4.67
CA THR A 6 3.56 -37.08 -4.47
C THR A 6 3.33 -35.58 -4.30
N GLU A 7 3.18 -35.13 -3.05
CA GLU A 7 3.23 -33.71 -2.70
C GLU A 7 4.61 -33.16 -3.07
N LYS A 8 4.65 -32.39 -4.15
CA LYS A 8 5.84 -31.66 -4.56
C LYS A 8 5.98 -30.48 -3.59
N GLU A 9 6.97 -30.48 -2.71
CA GLU A 9 7.24 -29.34 -1.84
C GLU A 9 7.52 -28.09 -2.68
N ILE A 10 6.60 -27.12 -2.61
CA ILE A 10 6.77 -25.82 -3.25
C ILE A 10 7.52 -24.93 -2.27
N ASN A 11 8.83 -24.80 -2.48
CA ASN A 11 9.68 -23.94 -1.68
C ASN A 11 9.36 -22.45 -1.92
N GLY A 12 9.28 -21.66 -0.84
CA GLY A 12 9.04 -20.21 -0.88
C GLY A 12 7.60 -19.79 -0.58
N LEU A 13 6.72 -20.73 -0.22
CA LEU A 13 5.40 -20.43 0.32
C LEU A 13 5.51 -20.21 1.83
N SER A 14 5.04 -19.06 2.30
CA SER A 14 4.73 -18.84 3.70
C SER A 14 3.27 -19.20 3.97
N GLU A 15 2.97 -19.66 5.17
CA GLU A 15 1.58 -19.74 5.61
C GLU A 15 0.90 -18.37 5.50
N SER A 16 -0.39 -18.38 5.17
CA SER A 16 -1.19 -17.17 5.17
C SER A 16 -1.38 -16.68 6.61
N PHE A 17 -1.69 -15.39 6.76
CA PHE A 17 -2.03 -14.85 8.07
C PHE A 17 -3.26 -15.56 8.66
N ASN A 18 -3.31 -15.60 9.99
CA ASN A 18 -4.43 -16.13 10.72
C ASN A 18 -5.58 -15.09 10.82
N ARG A 19 -6.73 -15.51 11.36
CA ARG A 19 -7.92 -14.65 11.46
C ARG A 19 -7.65 -13.36 12.23
N GLU A 20 -6.91 -13.43 13.33
CA GLU A 20 -6.66 -12.28 14.20
C GLU A 20 -5.79 -11.23 13.50
N GLU A 21 -4.78 -11.67 12.75
CA GLU A 21 -3.92 -10.80 11.95
C GLU A 21 -4.68 -9.98 10.91
N TYR A 22 -5.76 -10.53 10.33
CA TYR A 22 -6.61 -9.78 9.40
C TYR A 22 -7.64 -8.86 10.06
N ASN A 23 -8.02 -9.10 11.32
CA ASN A 23 -9.17 -8.43 11.94
C ASN A 23 -8.82 -7.58 13.16
N SER A 24 -7.60 -7.68 13.69
CA SER A 24 -7.19 -6.95 14.88
C SER A 24 -6.97 -5.47 14.56
N PRO A 25 -7.69 -4.55 15.24
CA PRO A 25 -7.48 -3.11 15.07
C PRO A 25 -6.07 -2.67 15.47
N GLU A 26 -5.44 -3.36 16.43
CA GLU A 26 -4.08 -3.05 16.87
C GLU A 26 -3.04 -3.39 15.81
N ILE A 27 -3.22 -4.54 15.14
CA ILE A 27 -2.34 -4.97 14.04
C ILE A 27 -2.49 -4.00 12.87
N PHE A 28 -3.74 -3.67 12.49
CA PHE A 28 -4.03 -2.69 11.45
C PHE A 28 -3.35 -1.33 11.72
N ASN A 29 -3.53 -0.76 12.92
CA ASN A 29 -2.91 0.52 13.26
C ASN A 29 -1.37 0.48 13.18
N ARG A 30 -0.77 -0.65 13.58
CA ARG A 30 0.67 -0.84 13.48
C ARG A 30 1.13 -0.92 12.02
N GLU A 31 0.37 -1.56 11.14
CA GLU A 31 0.64 -1.59 9.69
C GLU A 31 0.52 -0.19 9.08
N MET A 32 -0.49 0.58 9.45
CA MET A 32 -0.62 1.98 8.98
C MET A 32 0.65 2.78 9.31
N GLN A 33 1.17 2.65 10.52
CA GLN A 33 2.37 3.38 10.95
C GLN A 33 3.68 2.85 10.35
N LYS A 34 3.85 1.52 10.31
CA LYS A 34 5.15 0.89 9.96
C LYS A 34 5.27 0.47 8.49
N ILE A 35 4.16 0.39 7.76
CA ILE A 35 4.15 0.00 6.35
C ILE A 35 3.76 1.22 5.53
N TYR A 36 2.58 1.80 5.76
CA TYR A 36 2.11 2.92 4.96
C TYR A 36 2.85 4.23 5.31
N GLY A 37 3.19 4.45 6.58
CA GLY A 37 3.90 5.64 7.05
C GLY A 37 5.39 5.71 6.72
N THR A 38 6.01 4.61 6.26
CA THR A 38 7.47 4.55 6.02
C THR A 38 7.85 4.14 4.61
N ASN A 39 6.91 3.66 3.79
CA ASN A 39 7.18 3.20 2.44
C ASN A 39 6.64 4.16 1.38
N TRP A 40 7.22 4.09 0.18
CA TRP A 40 6.69 4.78 -0.98
C TRP A 40 5.34 4.17 -1.38
N CYS A 41 4.29 4.97 -1.26
CA CYS A 41 2.94 4.59 -1.64
C CYS A 41 2.61 5.22 -3.00
N PHE A 42 1.96 4.43 -3.87
CA PHE A 42 1.47 4.95 -5.14
C PHE A 42 0.33 5.95 -4.87
N ALA A 43 0.45 7.15 -5.43
CA ALA A 43 -0.51 8.22 -5.22
C ALA A 43 -1.23 8.67 -6.50
N GLY A 44 -0.73 8.34 -7.69
CA GLY A 44 -1.35 8.75 -8.94
C GLY A 44 -0.34 8.90 -10.07
N ILE A 45 -0.81 9.42 -11.20
CA ILE A 45 0.01 9.68 -12.39
C ILE A 45 0.28 11.16 -12.55
N SER A 46 1.47 11.51 -13.04
CA SER A 46 1.87 12.92 -13.19
C SER A 46 0.98 13.70 -14.17
N GLU A 47 0.31 13.02 -15.10
CA GLU A 47 -0.58 13.62 -16.09
C GLU A 47 -1.83 14.27 -15.49
N GLU A 48 -2.29 13.79 -14.33
CA GLU A 48 -3.41 14.41 -13.60
C GLU A 48 -3.02 15.75 -12.97
N LEU A 49 -1.73 16.02 -12.85
CA LEU A 49 -1.15 17.21 -12.21
C LEU A 49 -0.32 18.03 -13.20
N ASN A 50 -0.73 18.12 -14.46
CA ASN A 50 0.10 18.66 -15.54
C ASN A 50 0.34 20.18 -15.47
N LYS A 51 -0.58 20.95 -14.89
CA LYS A 51 -0.54 22.41 -14.86
C LYS A 51 -0.33 22.92 -13.45
N VAL A 52 0.31 24.09 -13.34
CA VAL A 52 0.43 24.82 -12.07
C VAL A 52 -0.96 25.05 -11.49
N GLY A 53 -1.14 24.67 -10.22
CA GLY A 53 -2.41 24.76 -9.50
C GLY A 53 -3.26 23.49 -9.55
N ASP A 54 -2.91 22.51 -10.39
CA ASP A 54 -3.54 21.19 -10.35
C ASP A 54 -3.26 20.52 -9.00
N ARG A 55 -4.27 19.80 -8.50
CA ARG A 55 -4.26 19.16 -7.19
C ARG A 55 -5.02 17.85 -7.18
N LEU A 56 -4.53 16.92 -6.40
CA LEU A 56 -5.09 15.60 -6.17
C LEU A 56 -5.07 15.32 -4.67
N VAL A 57 -6.15 14.75 -4.14
CA VAL A 57 -6.20 14.27 -2.76
C VAL A 57 -6.27 12.76 -2.80
N VAL A 58 -5.41 12.10 -2.03
CA VAL A 58 -5.28 10.65 -2.01
C VAL A 58 -5.22 10.20 -0.56
N ASP A 59 -5.99 9.17 -0.23
CA ASP A 59 -5.95 8.55 1.09
C ASP A 59 -4.89 7.44 1.09
N ILE A 60 -3.88 7.58 1.96
CA ILE A 60 -2.79 6.63 2.13
C ILE A 60 -2.77 6.19 3.59
N GLY A 61 -3.06 4.91 3.82
CA GLY A 61 -3.28 4.39 5.16
C GLY A 61 -4.44 5.10 5.85
N ASN A 62 -4.16 5.81 6.94
CA ASN A 62 -5.13 6.59 7.72
C ASN A 62 -5.03 8.11 7.48
N GLU A 63 -4.19 8.55 6.54
CA GLU A 63 -3.92 9.96 6.28
C GLU A 63 -4.44 10.38 4.89
N SER A 64 -4.96 11.60 4.78
CA SER A 64 -5.38 12.20 3.51
C SER A 64 -4.34 13.20 3.04
N ILE A 65 -3.71 12.91 1.90
CA ILE A 65 -2.53 13.64 1.39
C ILE A 65 -2.94 14.50 0.20
N LEU A 66 -2.60 15.79 0.25
CA LEU A 66 -2.81 16.74 -0.84
C LEU A 66 -1.56 16.87 -1.70
N ILE A 67 -1.63 16.36 -2.92
CA ILE A 67 -0.57 16.49 -3.91
C ILE A 67 -0.92 17.64 -4.86
N LEU A 68 0.04 18.51 -5.15
CA LEU A 68 -0.18 19.66 -6.03
C LEU A 68 1.04 20.05 -6.86
N ARG A 69 0.79 20.71 -8.00
CA ARG A 69 1.83 21.38 -8.81
C ARG A 69 1.95 22.84 -8.38
N ASN A 70 3.03 23.19 -7.70
CA ASN A 70 3.22 24.54 -7.16
C ASN A 70 3.52 25.57 -8.27
N ARG A 71 3.64 26.86 -7.89
CA ARG A 71 3.92 27.97 -8.83
C ARG A 71 5.29 27.90 -9.49
N GLU A 72 6.22 27.17 -8.92
CA GLU A 72 7.56 26.90 -9.48
C GLU A 72 7.54 25.67 -10.41
N ASN A 73 6.35 25.15 -10.74
CA ASN A 73 6.14 23.96 -11.57
C ASN A 73 6.70 22.66 -10.97
N GLN A 74 6.78 22.56 -9.64
CA GLN A 74 7.25 21.38 -8.90
C GLN A 74 6.08 20.62 -8.26
N LEU A 75 6.18 19.29 -8.20
CA LEU A 75 5.25 18.47 -7.40
C LEU A 75 5.60 18.58 -5.92
N ARG A 76 4.56 18.74 -5.09
CA ARG A 76 4.63 18.74 -3.63
C ARG A 76 3.47 17.91 -3.07
N ALA A 77 3.68 17.32 -1.90
CA ALA A 77 2.73 16.55 -1.12
C ALA A 77 2.91 16.90 0.36
#